data_AF-A0A915N6V1-F1
#
_entry.id   AF-A0A915N6V1-F1
#
_cell.length_a   1.000
_cell.length_b   1.000
_cell.length_c   1.000
_cell.angle_alpha   90.00
_cell.angle_beta   90.00
_cell.angle_gamma   90.00
#
_symmetry.space_group_name_H-M   'P 1'
#
loop_
_entity.id
_entity.type
_entity.pdbx_description
1 polymer ?
#
loop_
_entity_poly.entity_id
_entity_poly.type
_entity_poly.pdbx_seq_one_letter_code
_entity_poly.pdbx_strand_id
1 'polypeptide(L)'
;MYAGVPLICIPNALDQFYNSSIVEYLGIGIYVKMLEIDDKNSKFEYDFIRAFNEFFGDDKYQEAADNLRENILSQFYNGSKAKDILIGKISEVIGD
;
A
#
# COMPACT_ATOMS: atom_id res chain seq x y z
N MET A 1 -1.42 -5.24 -1.43
CA MET A 1 -2.51 -4.82 -2.34
C MET A 1 -3.20 -6.01 -2.99
N TYR A 2 -2.51 -6.89 -3.74
CA TYR A 2 -3.15 -8.06 -4.38
C TYR A 2 -3.98 -8.91 -3.41
N ALA A 3 -3.49 -9.17 -2.19
CA ALA A 3 -4.22 -9.96 -1.19
C ALA A 3 -5.51 -9.33 -0.65
N GLY A 4 -5.80 -8.04 -0.93
CA GLY A 4 -6.97 -7.35 -0.36
C GLY A 4 -6.83 -7.07 1.14
N VAL A 5 -5.61 -7.09 1.69
CA VAL A 5 -5.39 -6.89 3.13
C VAL A 5 -4.90 -5.46 3.42
N PRO A 6 -5.58 -4.72 4.31
CA PRO A 6 -5.14 -3.42 4.80
C PRO A 6 -3.78 -3.44 5.50
N LEU A 7 -3.07 -2.32 5.51
CA LEU A 7 -1.70 -2.24 6.05
C LEU A 7 -1.51 -1.18 7.14
N ILE A 8 -0.89 -1.55 8.25
CA ILE A 8 -0.26 -0.57 9.16
C ILE A 8 1.22 -0.49 8.78
N CYS A 9 1.62 0.64 8.22
CA CYS A 9 2.98 0.84 7.72
C CYS A 9 3.85 1.53 8.77
N ILE A 10 4.92 0.86 9.18
CA ILE A 10 5.95 1.41 10.08
C ILE A 10 7.27 1.46 9.29
N PRO A 11 7.50 2.52 8.49
CA PRO A 11 8.69 2.62 7.68
C PRO A 11 9.92 2.90 8.53
N ASN A 12 11.02 2.22 8.21
CA ASN A 12 12.31 2.39 8.88
C ASN A 12 13.31 3.22 8.06
N ALA A 13 13.36 3.02 6.74
CA ALA A 13 14.33 3.69 5.89
C ALA A 13 13.90 3.76 4.42
N LEU A 14 14.55 4.67 3.69
CA LEU A 14 14.55 4.74 2.22
C LEU A 14 13.14 4.92 1.61
N ASP A 15 12.80 4.08 0.65
CA ASP A 15 11.57 4.10 -0.13
C ASP A 15 10.32 3.73 0.69
N GLN A 16 10.50 3.13 1.87
CA GLN A 16 9.39 2.74 2.74
C GLN A 16 8.55 3.94 3.14
N PHE A 17 9.15 5.12 3.33
CA PHE A 17 8.40 6.34 3.64
C PHE A 17 7.44 6.72 2.52
N TYR A 18 7.92 6.71 1.27
CA TYR A 18 7.11 6.99 0.10
C TYR A 18 6.00 5.94 -0.07
N ASN A 19 6.35 4.65 0.00
CA ASN A 19 5.40 3.56 -0.13
C ASN A 19 4.30 3.62 0.95
N SER A 20 4.66 3.97 2.19
CA SER A 20 3.71 4.15 3.30
C SER A 20 2.75 5.31 3.05
N SER A 21 3.25 6.43 2.51
CA SER A 21 2.40 7.56 2.12
C SER A 21 1.45 7.22 0.97
N ILE A 22 1.86 6.38 0.02
CA ILE A 22 0.96 5.87 -1.03
C ILE A 22 -0.13 4.98 -0.45
N VAL A 23 0.21 4.08 0.48
CA VAL A 23 -0.77 3.23 1.19
C VAL A 23 -1.83 4.08 1.90
N GLU A 24 -1.40 5.10 2.64
CA GLU A 24 -2.31 6.01 3.35
C GLU A 24 -3.13 6.87 2.39
N TYR A 25 -2.52 7.41 1.34
CA TYR A 25 -3.20 8.20 0.30
C TYR A 25 -4.30 7.41 -0.42
N LEU A 26 -4.05 6.12 -0.70
CA LEU A 26 -5.02 5.23 -1.32
C LEU A 26 -6.12 4.79 -0.34
N GLY A 27 -6.02 5.13 0.95
CA GLY A 27 -6.98 4.74 1.98
C GLY A 27 -6.96 3.24 2.31
N ILE A 28 -5.90 2.52 1.93
CA ILE A 28 -5.78 1.06 2.15
C ILE A 28 -4.92 0.73 3.38
N GLY A 29 -4.60 1.74 4.18
CA GLY A 29 -3.83 1.56 5.39
C GLY A 29 -3.50 2.86 6.11
N ILE A 30 -2.75 2.74 7.20
CA ILE A 30 -2.33 3.88 8.04
C ILE A 30 -0.81 3.89 8.12
N TYR A 31 -0.22 5.07 7.99
CA TYR A 31 1.20 5.28 8.18
C TYR A 31 1.50 5.71 9.63
N VAL A 32 2.24 4.87 10.36
CA VAL A 32 2.75 5.15 11.71
C VAL A 32 4.25 5.43 11.65
N LYS A 33 4.65 6.68 11.91
CA LYS A 33 6.05 7.10 11.84
C LYS A 33 6.80 6.82 13.15
N MET A 34 7.91 6.09 13.07
CA MET A 34 8.91 6.07 14.14
C MET A 34 9.69 7.40 14.15
N LEU A 35 9.70 8.10 15.29
CA LEU A 35 10.50 9.30 15.47
C LEU A 35 11.93 8.95 15.92
N GLU A 36 12.89 9.87 15.72
CA GLU A 36 14.34 9.65 15.93
C GLU A 36 14.94 10.22 17.24
N ILE A 37 14.21 10.99 18.06
CA ILE A 37 14.69 11.60 19.33
C ILE A 37 14.05 11.01 20.61
N ASP A 38 14.80 10.79 21.70
CA ASP A 38 14.52 10.00 22.94
C ASP A 38 13.13 10.05 23.63
N ASP A 39 12.22 10.96 23.32
CA ASP A 39 10.89 11.08 23.95
C ASP A 39 9.79 10.22 23.26
N LYS A 40 10.21 9.12 22.58
CA LYS A 40 9.45 8.41 21.50
C LYS A 40 8.42 7.40 21.91
N ASN A 41 8.69 6.62 22.96
CA ASN A 41 7.96 5.36 23.14
C ASN A 41 6.47 5.64 23.28
N SER A 42 6.13 6.70 24.03
CA SER A 42 4.76 7.13 24.27
C SER A 42 4.03 7.56 23.00
N LYS A 43 4.68 8.29 22.08
CA LYS A 43 4.01 8.76 20.84
C LYS A 43 3.86 7.64 19.82
N PHE A 44 4.92 6.85 19.61
CA PHE A 44 4.82 5.69 18.71
C PHE A 44 3.78 4.70 19.20
N GLU A 45 3.81 4.35 20.50
CA GLU A 45 2.83 3.46 21.13
C GLU A 45 1.40 4.00 20.97
N TYR A 46 1.19 5.28 21.27
CA TYR A 46 -0.11 5.93 21.06
C TYR A 46 -0.58 5.86 19.61
N ASP A 47 0.28 6.22 18.65
CA ASP A 47 -0.07 6.23 17.23
C ASP A 47 -0.33 4.81 16.70
N PHE A 48 0.43 3.82 17.18
CA PHE A 48 0.24 2.42 16.83
C PHE A 48 -1.07 1.88 17.40
N ILE A 49 -1.36 2.12 18.68
CA ILE A 49 -2.62 1.71 19.33
C ILE A 49 -3.81 2.38 18.63
N ARG A 50 -3.71 3.67 18.29
CA ARG A 50 -4.74 4.37 17.52
C ARG A 50 -4.97 3.69 16.18
N ALA A 51 -3.91 3.43 15.41
CA ALA A 51 -4.02 2.78 14.11
C ALA A 51 -4.62 1.38 14.21
N PHE A 52 -4.22 0.60 15.21
CA PHE A 52 -4.76 -0.73 15.48
C PHE A 52 -6.27 -0.65 15.79
N ASN A 53 -6.68 0.21 16.72
CA ASN A 53 -8.09 0.37 17.07
C ASN A 53 -8.94 0.87 15.90
N GLU A 54 -8.39 1.76 15.06
CA GLU A 54 -9.09 2.23 13.86
C GLU A 54 -9.32 1.11 12.85
N PHE A 55 -8.34 0.22 12.68
CA PHE A 55 -8.45 -0.95 11.81
C PHE A 55 -9.53 -1.95 12.23
N PHE A 56 -9.73 -2.15 13.54
CA PHE A 56 -10.77 -3.05 14.05
C PHE A 56 -12.12 -2.37 14.25
N GLY A 57 -12.17 -1.03 14.21
CA GLY A 57 -13.38 -0.26 14.44
C GLY A 57 -14.07 0.23 13.17
N ASP A 58 -13.40 0.17 12.01
CA ASP A 58 -13.87 0.77 10.76
C ASP A 58 -13.44 -0.07 9.54
N ASP A 59 -14.42 -0.62 8.83
CA ASP A 59 -14.21 -1.49 7.67
C ASP A 59 -13.73 -0.72 6.42
N LYS A 60 -13.68 0.62 6.44
CA LYS A 60 -13.30 1.44 5.26
C LYS A 60 -11.97 1.02 4.64
N TYR A 61 -11.01 0.60 5.45
CA TYR A 61 -9.69 0.19 4.97
C TYR A 61 -9.77 -1.14 4.23
N GLN A 62 -10.58 -2.07 4.75
CA GLN A 62 -10.83 -3.36 4.13
C GLN A 62 -11.58 -3.17 2.81
N GLU A 63 -12.64 -2.37 2.80
CA GLU A 63 -13.37 -2.03 1.58
C GLU A 63 -12.47 -1.39 0.51
N ALA A 64 -11.60 -0.45 0.90
CA ALA A 64 -10.65 0.17 -0.03
C ALA A 64 -9.63 -0.85 -0.57
N ALA A 65 -9.12 -1.75 0.28
CA ALA A 65 -8.17 -2.78 -0.11
C ALA A 65 -8.81 -3.80 -1.08
N ASP A 66 -10.06 -4.19 -0.86
CA ASP A 66 -10.82 -5.09 -1.72
C ASP A 66 -11.13 -4.44 -3.07
N ASN A 67 -11.63 -3.19 -3.07
CA ASN A 67 -11.87 -2.44 -4.31
C ASN A 67 -10.62 -2.32 -5.17
N LEU A 68 -9.49 -2.04 -4.54
CA LEU A 68 -8.21 -1.98 -5.23
C LEU A 68 -7.78 -3.36 -5.77
N ARG A 69 -7.97 -4.44 -5.00
CA ARG A 69 -7.70 -5.80 -5.48
C ARG A 69 -8.52 -6.11 -6.73
N GLU A 70 -9.82 -5.82 -6.72
CA GLU A 70 -10.70 -6.05 -7.87
C GLU A 70 -10.29 -5.22 -9.09
N ASN A 71 -9.86 -3.96 -8.88
CA ASN A 71 -9.30 -3.14 -9.95
C ASN A 71 -8.01 -3.72 -10.55
N ILE A 72 -7.14 -4.30 -9.71
CA ILE A 72 -5.91 -4.98 -10.19
C ILE A 72 -6.30 -6.24 -10.98
N LEU A 73 -7.18 -7.09 -10.45
CA LEU A 73 -7.59 -8.34 -11.08
C LEU A 73 -8.31 -8.10 -12.41
N SER A 74 -9.26 -7.18 -12.45
CA SER A 74 -10.01 -6.84 -13.66
C SER A 74 -9.09 -6.35 -14.78
N GLN A 75 -8.06 -5.55 -14.45
CA GLN A 75 -7.05 -5.17 -15.43
C GLN A 75 -6.31 -6.39 -15.97
N PHE A 76 -5.87 -7.33 -15.13
CA PHE A 76 -5.18 -8.54 -15.59
C PHE A 76 -6.05 -9.44 -16.48
N TYR A 77 -7.32 -9.67 -16.13
CA TYR A 77 -8.21 -10.59 -16.85
C TYR A 77 -8.74 -10.03 -18.16
N ASN A 78 -8.95 -8.72 -18.28
CA ASN A 78 -9.59 -8.12 -19.47
C ASN A 78 -8.62 -7.75 -20.60
N GLY A 79 -7.39 -8.28 -20.59
CA GLY A 79 -6.35 -7.88 -21.54
C GLY A 79 -5.76 -6.53 -21.13
N SER A 80 -4.72 -6.58 -20.29
CA SER A 80 -4.26 -5.40 -19.57
C SER A 80 -3.31 -4.53 -20.38
N LYS A 81 -3.37 -3.22 -20.13
CA LYS A 81 -2.34 -2.25 -20.51
C LYS A 81 -0.93 -2.71 -20.09
N ALA A 82 -0.79 -3.45 -18.98
CA ALA A 82 0.48 -4.00 -18.54
C ALA A 82 0.98 -5.16 -19.42
N LYS A 83 0.08 -6.01 -19.92
CA LYS A 83 0.41 -7.02 -20.94
C LYS A 83 0.87 -6.33 -22.22
N ASP A 84 0.17 -5.30 -22.67
CA ASP A 84 0.55 -4.55 -23.87
C ASP A 84 1.92 -3.85 -23.70
N ILE A 85 2.16 -3.24 -22.53
CA ILE A 85 3.47 -2.68 -22.18
C ILE A 85 4.56 -3.75 -22.19
N LEU A 86 4.28 -4.92 -21.61
CA LEU A 86 5.25 -6.03 -21.55
C LEU A 86 5.58 -6.53 -22.96
N ILE A 87 4.57 -6.77 -23.79
CA ILE A 87 4.76 -7.19 -25.19
C ILE A 87 5.51 -6.12 -25.97
N GLY A 88 5.18 -4.84 -25.79
CA GLY A 88 5.90 -3.73 -26.40
C GLY A 88 7.38 -3.71 -26.01
N LYS A 89 7.70 -3.86 -24.72
CA LYS A 89 9.08 -3.95 -24.23
C LYS A 89 9.83 -5.18 -24.74
N ILE A 90 9.16 -6.31 -24.88
CA ILE A 90 9.75 -7.49 -25.50
C ILE A 90 10.10 -7.14 -26.95
N SER A 91 9.15 -6.62 -27.72
CA SER A 91 9.38 -6.20 -29.12
C SER A 91 10.52 -5.21 -29.29
N GLU A 92 10.71 -4.25 -28.37
CA GLU A 92 11.87 -3.33 -28.36
C GLU A 92 13.22 -4.04 -28.19
N VAL A 93 13.25 -5.20 -27.55
CA VAL A 93 14.48 -5.96 -27.25
C VAL A 93 14.78 -7.03 -28.29
N ILE A 94 13.75 -7.68 -28.85
CA ILE A 94 13.91 -8.69 -29.92
C ILE A 94 13.83 -8.11 -31.34
N GLY A 95 13.41 -6.86 -31.50
CA GLY A 95 13.37 -6.17 -32.78
C GLY A 95 14.71 -5.57 -33.17
N ASP A 96 15.54 -6.37 -33.85
CA ASP A 96 16.50 -6.00 -34.91
C ASP A 96 16.13 -6.78 -36.18
#